data_AF-A0A6A8Q564-F1
#
_entry.id   AF-A0A6A8Q564-F1
#
_cell.length_a   1.000
_cell.length_b   1.000
_cell.length_c   1.000
_cell.angle_alpha   90.00
_cell.angle_beta   90.00
_cell.angle_gamma   90.00
#
_symmetry.space_group_name_H-M   'P 1'
#
loop_
_entity.id
_entity.type
_entity.pdbx_description
1 polymer ?
#
loop_
_entity_poly.entity_id
_entity_poly.type
_entity_poly.pdbx_seq_one_letter_code
_entity_poly.pdbx_strand_id
1 'polypeptide(L)'
;MKSRKRSLSIRQQKTITEELIDSIKDYFDETFESDINSLKKLLNRYSEATETIPDISVFENNPMYEPFEKDFELKYNAFKQIIETNTELIEDKIKSPSVPINLKDSRPSFNDLDDLIGEINEKIISHNNKIDKKESEFKKLKAAFGI
;
A
#
# COMPACT_ATOMS: atom_id res chain seq x y z
N MET A 1 -1.30 -75.58 34.12
CA MET A 1 -0.01 -75.04 33.60
C MET A 1 -0.28 -73.69 32.97
N LYS A 2 0.38 -72.61 33.46
CA LYS A 2 0.20 -71.21 33.04
C LYS A 2 0.68 -71.00 31.60
N SER A 3 -0.14 -70.41 30.72
CA SER A 3 0.34 -69.77 29.49
C SER A 3 0.18 -68.25 29.62
N ARG A 4 1.31 -67.55 29.48
CA ARG A 4 1.51 -66.12 29.72
C ARG A 4 0.79 -65.29 28.64
N LYS A 5 -0.18 -64.46 29.02
CA LYS A 5 -0.59 -63.31 28.21
C LYS A 5 0.61 -62.37 28.08
N ARG A 6 1.13 -62.21 26.86
CA ARG A 6 2.12 -61.17 26.53
C ARG A 6 1.43 -59.82 26.69
N SER A 7 1.79 -59.07 27.72
CA SER A 7 1.34 -57.70 27.99
C SER A 7 2.42 -56.69 27.59
N LEU A 8 2.72 -56.59 26.29
CA LEU A 8 3.48 -55.48 25.69
C LEU A 8 2.86 -55.31 24.29
N SER A 9 2.31 -54.18 23.84
CA SER A 9 2.49 -52.78 24.19
C SER A 9 1.20 -52.03 23.80
N ILE A 10 0.32 -51.74 24.76
CA ILE A 10 -0.84 -50.84 24.57
C ILE A 10 -0.65 -49.56 25.43
N ARG A 11 0.46 -49.48 26.17
CA ARG A 11 0.78 -48.33 27.04
C ARG A 11 1.26 -47.09 26.30
N GLN A 12 1.42 -47.15 24.97
CA GLN A 12 1.74 -45.96 24.17
C GLN A 12 0.49 -45.21 23.69
N GLN A 13 -0.71 -45.79 23.81
CA GLN A 13 -1.95 -45.16 23.33
C GLN A 13 -2.66 -44.25 24.34
N LYS A 14 -2.21 -44.21 25.61
CA LYS A 14 -2.89 -43.44 26.67
C LYS A 14 -2.06 -42.34 27.31
N THR A 15 -0.93 -42.01 26.71
CA THR A 15 -0.04 -40.97 27.23
C THR A 15 0.35 -40.03 26.10
N ILE A 16 -0.65 -39.36 25.53
CA ILE A 16 -0.42 -37.94 25.25
C ILE A 16 -0.27 -37.36 26.67
N THR A 17 0.97 -37.18 27.12
CA THR A 17 1.25 -36.57 28.43
C THR A 17 0.63 -35.19 28.44
N GLU A 18 0.18 -34.71 29.59
CA GLU A 18 -0.26 -33.32 29.76
C GLU A 18 0.82 -32.35 29.22
N GLU A 19 2.11 -32.68 29.45
CA GLU A 19 3.25 -31.97 28.84
C GLU A 19 3.20 -31.88 27.30
N LEU A 20 2.81 -32.95 26.60
CA LEU A 20 2.68 -32.91 25.13
C LEU A 20 1.49 -32.05 24.71
N ILE A 21 0.37 -32.09 25.44
CA ILE A 21 -0.81 -31.25 25.17
C ILE A 21 -0.45 -29.78 25.37
N ASP A 22 0.23 -29.46 26.46
CA ASP A 22 0.60 -28.09 26.81
C ASP A 22 1.64 -27.56 25.82
N SER A 23 2.67 -28.33 25.47
CA SER A 23 3.65 -27.92 24.44
C SER A 23 3.02 -27.65 23.06
N ILE A 24 1.98 -28.39 22.69
CA ILE A 24 1.24 -28.16 21.45
C ILE A 24 0.45 -26.86 21.55
N LYS A 25 -0.27 -26.62 22.65
CA LYS A 25 -1.02 -25.37 22.86
C LYS A 25 -0.08 -24.16 22.85
N ASP A 26 1.01 -24.22 23.61
CA ASP A 26 1.99 -23.14 23.71
C ASP A 26 2.57 -22.81 22.33
N TYR A 27 2.90 -23.83 21.52
CA TYR A 27 3.37 -23.60 20.15
C TYR A 27 2.31 -22.96 19.25
N PHE A 28 1.05 -23.39 19.34
CA PHE A 28 -0.05 -22.78 18.58
C PHE A 28 -0.31 -21.33 19.01
N ASP A 29 -0.19 -21.04 20.30
CA ASP A 29 -0.35 -19.68 20.84
C ASP A 29 0.82 -18.79 20.40
N GLU A 30 2.07 -19.26 20.50
CA GLU A 30 3.26 -18.52 20.04
C GLU A 30 3.22 -18.21 18.53
N THR A 31 2.85 -19.20 17.72
CA THR A 31 2.75 -19.02 16.26
C THR A 31 1.62 -18.06 15.91
N PHE A 32 0.47 -18.17 16.57
CA PHE A 32 -0.64 -17.23 16.39
C PHE A 32 -0.23 -15.79 16.75
N GLU A 33 0.38 -15.57 17.92
CA GLU A 33 0.84 -14.25 18.34
C GLU A 33 1.91 -13.67 17.41
N SER A 34 2.81 -14.52 16.90
CA SER A 34 3.80 -14.13 15.89
C SER A 34 3.15 -13.66 14.58
N ASP A 35 2.14 -14.36 14.10
CA ASP A 35 1.41 -14.01 12.88
C ASP A 35 0.64 -12.69 13.05
N ILE A 36 -0.04 -12.51 14.19
CA ILE A 36 -0.71 -11.25 14.53
C ILE A 36 0.26 -10.08 14.59
N ASN A 37 1.43 -10.27 15.21
CA ASN A 37 2.46 -9.24 15.26
C ASN A 37 3.01 -8.91 13.87
N SER A 38 3.12 -9.91 12.99
CA SER A 38 3.52 -9.70 11.60
C SER A 38 2.48 -8.89 10.81
N LEU A 39 1.19 -9.15 11.02
CA LEU A 39 0.10 -8.37 10.42
C LEU A 39 0.08 -6.92 10.94
N LYS A 40 0.30 -6.70 12.23
CA LYS A 40 0.41 -5.33 12.80
C LYS A 40 1.59 -4.56 12.22
N LYS A 41 2.74 -5.21 12.03
CA LYS A 41 3.90 -4.61 11.35
C LYS A 41 3.60 -4.28 9.89
N LEU A 42 2.86 -5.16 9.19
CA LEU A 42 2.41 -4.89 7.83
C LEU A 42 1.49 -3.66 7.79
N LEU A 43 0.51 -3.56 8.70
CA LEU A 43 -0.39 -2.41 8.80
C LEU A 43 0.40 -1.12 9.02
N ASN A 44 1.34 -1.10 9.97
CA ASN A 44 2.16 0.09 10.23
C ASN A 44 2.94 0.52 8.98
N ARG A 45 3.64 -0.42 8.32
CA ARG A 45 4.40 -0.11 7.09
C ARG A 45 3.50 0.38 5.96
N TYR A 46 2.30 -0.20 5.86
CA TYR A 46 1.31 0.22 4.87
C TYR A 46 0.85 1.65 5.17
N SER A 47 0.42 1.94 6.40
CA SER A 47 0.02 3.28 6.83
C SER A 47 1.12 4.33 6.61
N GLU A 48 2.35 4.05 7.05
CA GLU A 48 3.52 4.93 6.84
C GLU A 48 3.72 5.23 5.35
N ALA A 49 3.63 4.24 4.47
CA ALA A 49 3.75 4.46 3.04
C ALA A 49 2.60 5.35 2.50
N THR A 50 1.39 5.19 3.03
CA THR A 50 0.22 5.94 2.57
C THR A 50 0.16 7.38 3.10
N GLU A 51 0.84 7.66 4.21
CA GLU A 51 1.03 9.01 4.74
C GLU A 51 1.97 9.85 3.87
N THR A 52 2.82 9.21 3.04
CA THR A 52 3.68 9.91 2.08
C THR A 52 2.93 10.47 0.87
N ILE A 53 1.67 10.06 0.67
CA ILE A 53 0.83 10.54 -0.43
C ILE A 53 0.45 12.00 -0.13
N PRO A 54 0.86 12.98 -0.97
CA PRO A 54 0.54 14.38 -0.75
C PRO A 54 -0.96 14.62 -0.77
N ASP A 55 -1.44 15.55 0.05
CA ASP A 55 -2.83 16.01 -0.03
C ASP A 55 -3.14 16.62 -1.40
N ILE A 56 -4.40 16.50 -1.85
CA ILE A 56 -4.82 16.99 -3.16
C ILE A 56 -4.59 18.51 -3.32
N SER A 57 -4.69 19.28 -2.23
CA SER A 57 -4.45 20.73 -2.22
C SER A 57 -3.02 21.13 -2.62
N VAL A 58 -2.05 20.21 -2.54
CA VAL A 58 -0.68 20.44 -3.01
C VAL A 58 -0.65 20.69 -4.53
N PHE A 59 -1.57 20.07 -5.28
CA PHE A 59 -1.62 20.14 -6.74
C PHE A 59 -2.45 21.33 -7.26
N GLU A 60 -3.44 21.78 -6.47
CA GLU A 60 -4.36 22.87 -6.84
C GLU A 60 -3.67 24.23 -7.02
N ASN A 61 -2.49 24.43 -6.42
CA ASN A 61 -1.76 25.71 -6.49
C ASN A 61 -1.09 25.99 -7.86
N ASN A 62 -1.28 25.12 -8.85
CA ASN A 62 -0.68 25.25 -10.18
C ASN A 62 -1.69 25.79 -11.20
N PRO A 63 -1.47 26.94 -11.87
CA PRO A 63 -2.38 27.45 -12.90
C PRO A 63 -2.61 26.51 -14.09
N MET A 64 -1.72 25.54 -14.32
CA MET A 64 -1.88 24.51 -15.35
C MET A 64 -2.76 23.33 -14.91
N TYR A 65 -3.19 23.31 -13.64
CA TYR A 65 -4.07 22.29 -13.05
C TYR A 65 -5.54 22.49 -13.42
N GLU A 66 -6.03 23.74 -13.47
CA GLU A 66 -7.45 24.09 -13.69
C GLU A 66 -8.12 23.31 -14.86
N PRO A 67 -7.49 23.12 -16.04
CA PRO A 67 -8.09 22.37 -17.13
C PRO A 67 -8.27 20.86 -16.85
N PHE A 68 -7.58 20.34 -15.84
CA PHE A 68 -7.52 18.93 -15.48
C PHE A 68 -8.12 18.63 -14.11
N GLU A 69 -8.49 19.65 -13.33
CA GLU A 69 -8.97 19.55 -11.94
C GLU A 69 -9.94 18.39 -11.74
N LYS A 70 -11.03 18.36 -12.51
CA LYS A 70 -12.06 17.32 -12.37
C LYS A 70 -11.54 15.90 -12.66
N ASP A 71 -10.68 15.74 -13.66
CA ASP A 71 -10.14 14.42 -14.03
C ASP A 71 -9.09 13.97 -13.00
N PHE A 72 -8.29 14.92 -12.52
CA PHE A 72 -7.31 14.69 -11.46
C PHE A 72 -7.98 14.28 -10.16
N GLU A 73 -8.99 15.02 -9.70
CA GLU A 73 -9.77 14.68 -8.50
C GLU A 73 -10.35 13.28 -8.60
N LEU A 74 -10.94 12.94 -9.75
CA LEU A 74 -11.54 11.63 -9.96
C LEU A 74 -10.50 10.50 -9.84
N LYS A 75 -9.35 10.63 -10.52
CA LYS A 75 -8.27 9.64 -10.50
C LYS A 75 -7.60 9.56 -9.13
N TYR A 76 -7.34 10.70 -8.50
CA TYR A 76 -6.77 10.78 -7.16
C TYR A 76 -7.67 10.09 -6.12
N ASN A 77 -8.96 10.39 -6.13
CA ASN A 77 -9.94 9.77 -5.22
C ASN A 77 -10.08 8.27 -5.48
N ALA A 78 -10.05 7.82 -6.74
CA ALA A 78 -10.08 6.40 -7.07
C ALA A 78 -8.84 5.66 -6.51
N PHE A 79 -7.65 6.24 -6.64
CA PHE A 79 -6.44 5.69 -6.02
C PHE A 79 -6.55 5.67 -4.49
N LYS A 80 -6.96 6.80 -3.88
CA LYS A 80 -7.05 6.92 -2.42
C LYS A 80 -8.06 5.94 -1.81
N GLN A 81 -9.20 5.74 -2.47
CA GLN A 81 -10.21 4.78 -2.01
C GLN A 81 -9.70 3.34 -1.99
N ILE A 82 -8.87 2.94 -2.95
CA ILE A 82 -8.25 1.59 -2.95
C ILE A 82 -7.30 1.46 -1.76
N ILE A 83 -6.51 2.50 -1.51
CA ILE A 83 -5.58 2.54 -0.39
C ILE A 83 -6.34 2.39 0.95
N GLU A 84 -7.39 3.18 1.16
CA GLU A 84 -8.22 3.13 2.36
C GLU A 84 -8.90 1.77 2.53
N THR A 85 -9.48 1.21 1.45
CA THR A 85 -10.07 -0.13 1.50
C THR A 85 -9.05 -1.19 1.92
N ASN A 86 -7.82 -1.10 1.41
CA ASN A 86 -6.77 -2.06 1.76
C ASN A 86 -6.33 -1.93 3.22
N THR A 87 -6.31 -0.71 3.78
CA THR A 87 -6.08 -0.51 5.22
C THR A 87 -7.14 -1.22 6.05
N GLU A 88 -8.43 -1.02 5.72
CA GLU A 88 -9.55 -1.70 6.40
C GLU A 88 -9.44 -3.22 6.30
N LEU A 89 -9.09 -3.75 5.13
CA LEU A 89 -8.90 -5.19 4.94
C LEU A 89 -7.80 -5.73 5.86
N ILE A 90 -6.66 -5.05 5.98
CA ILE A 90 -5.57 -5.47 6.86
C ILE A 90 -6.02 -5.44 8.33
N GLU A 91 -6.74 -4.40 8.75
CA GLU A 91 -7.30 -4.31 10.10
C GLU A 91 -8.28 -5.45 10.39
N ASP A 92 -9.16 -5.75 9.45
CA ASP A 92 -10.15 -6.82 9.59
C ASP A 92 -9.48 -8.20 9.61
N LYS A 93 -8.38 -8.38 8.88
CA LYS A 93 -7.56 -9.59 8.96
C LYS A 93 -6.91 -9.75 10.35
N ILE A 94 -6.52 -8.66 11.01
CA ILE A 94 -6.03 -8.70 12.39
C ILE A 94 -7.15 -9.06 13.37
N LYS A 95 -8.35 -8.49 13.19
CA LYS A 95 -9.53 -8.78 14.04
C LYS A 95 -10.05 -10.20 13.84
N SER A 96 -9.94 -10.73 12.62
CA SER A 96 -10.44 -12.05 12.21
C SER A 96 -9.38 -12.87 11.46
N PRO A 97 -8.34 -13.39 12.16
CA PRO A 97 -7.16 -14.00 11.54
C PRO A 97 -7.43 -15.27 10.73
N SER A 98 -8.51 -15.98 11.07
CA SER A 98 -8.96 -17.17 10.35
C SER A 98 -9.66 -16.86 9.03
N VAL A 99 -10.10 -15.62 8.81
CA VAL A 99 -10.83 -15.22 7.59
C VAL A 99 -9.82 -14.82 6.50
N PRO A 100 -9.84 -15.45 5.31
CA PRO A 100 -8.99 -15.03 4.22
C PRO A 100 -9.48 -13.69 3.63
N ILE A 101 -8.54 -12.82 3.25
CA ILE A 101 -8.80 -11.56 2.58
C ILE A 101 -7.92 -11.43 1.34
N ASN A 102 -8.33 -10.59 0.40
CA ASN A 102 -7.52 -10.24 -0.77
C ASN A 102 -7.40 -8.72 -0.84
N LEU A 103 -6.18 -8.22 -0.90
CA LEU A 103 -5.95 -6.80 -1.14
C LEU A 103 -6.27 -6.45 -2.60
N LYS A 104 -6.79 -5.25 -2.80
CA LYS A 104 -7.05 -4.68 -4.11
C LYS A 104 -5.74 -4.15 -4.70
N ASP A 105 -5.52 -4.41 -5.98
CA ASP A 105 -4.37 -3.87 -6.71
C ASP A 105 -4.57 -2.37 -6.98
N SER A 106 -3.69 -1.53 -6.44
CA SER A 106 -3.71 -0.08 -6.62
C SER A 106 -2.88 0.38 -7.83
N ARG A 107 -2.10 -0.50 -8.47
CA ARG A 107 -1.23 -0.11 -9.60
C ARG A 107 -2.01 0.49 -10.77
N PRO A 108 -3.18 -0.03 -11.18
CA PRO A 108 -3.92 0.56 -12.30
C PRO A 108 -4.34 2.00 -12.03
N SER A 109 -4.96 2.29 -10.88
CA SER A 109 -5.40 3.65 -10.54
C SER A 109 -4.23 4.59 -10.26
N PHE A 110 -3.13 4.07 -9.73
CA PHE A 110 -1.89 4.83 -9.58
C PHE A 110 -1.32 5.24 -10.95
N ASN A 111 -1.20 4.30 -11.89
CA ASN A 111 -0.68 4.60 -13.22
C ASN A 111 -1.59 5.59 -13.96
N ASP A 112 -2.91 5.43 -13.86
CA ASP A 112 -3.87 6.37 -14.46
C ASP A 112 -3.73 7.81 -13.94
N LEU A 113 -3.35 7.96 -12.67
CA LEU A 113 -3.06 9.25 -12.04
C LEU A 113 -1.67 9.78 -12.45
N ASP A 114 -0.65 8.90 -12.46
CA ASP A 114 0.73 9.24 -12.85
C ASP A 114 0.81 9.71 -14.31
N ASP A 115 0.08 9.05 -15.21
CA ASP A 115 -0.03 9.45 -16.61
C ASP A 115 -0.59 10.87 -16.76
N LEU A 116 -1.65 11.19 -16.00
CA LEU A 116 -2.25 12.53 -16.01
C LEU A 116 -1.28 13.59 -15.44
N ILE A 117 -0.56 13.27 -14.36
CA ILE A 117 0.50 14.14 -13.83
C ILE A 117 1.58 14.37 -14.89
N GLY A 118 1.96 13.33 -15.64
CA GLY A 118 2.86 13.41 -16.78
C GLY A 118 2.37 14.41 -17.84
N GLU A 119 1.11 14.31 -18.26
CA GLU A 119 0.51 15.22 -19.24
C GLU A 119 0.51 16.69 -18.77
N ILE A 120 0.20 16.92 -17.49
CA ILE A 120 0.24 18.26 -16.89
C ILE A 120 1.68 18.81 -16.92
N ASN A 121 2.65 17.98 -16.53
CA ASN A 121 4.06 18.35 -16.54
C ASN A 121 4.59 18.67 -17.94
N GLU A 122 4.19 17.91 -18.96
CA GLU A 122 4.52 18.22 -20.35
C GLU A 122 3.97 19.58 -20.79
N LYS A 123 2.74 19.92 -20.38
CA LYS A 123 2.16 21.24 -20.67
C LYS A 123 2.90 22.37 -19.97
N ILE A 124 3.31 22.17 -18.71
CA ILE A 124 4.13 23.14 -17.96
C ILE A 124 5.47 23.37 -18.69
N ILE A 125 6.17 22.30 -19.08
CA ILE A 125 7.45 22.38 -19.80
C ILE A 125 7.27 23.10 -21.14
N SER A 126 6.20 22.77 -21.89
CA SER A 126 5.88 23.41 -23.16
C SER A 126 5.59 24.91 -23.00
N HIS A 127 4.89 25.29 -21.92
CA HIS A 127 4.62 26.68 -21.58
C HIS A 127 5.90 27.45 -21.24
N ASN A 128 6.73 26.91 -20.34
CA ASN A 128 7.99 27.53 -19.93
C ASN A 128 8.94 27.72 -21.12
N ASN A 129 9.08 26.72 -21.98
CA ASN A 129 9.89 26.82 -23.20
C ASN A 129 9.41 27.93 -24.16
N LYS A 130 8.10 28.20 -24.22
CA LYS A 130 7.56 29.31 -25.04
C LYS A 130 7.86 30.67 -24.42
N ILE A 131 7.83 30.79 -23.09
CA ILE A 131 8.23 32.01 -22.38
C ILE A 131 9.71 32.30 -22.62
N ASP A 132 10.59 31.32 -22.44
CA ASP A 132 12.04 31.48 -22.61
C ASP A 132 12.41 31.92 -24.04
N LYS A 133 11.73 31.34 -25.04
CA LYS A 133 11.91 31.75 -26.44
C LYS A 133 11.49 33.19 -26.68
N LYS A 134 10.34 33.62 -26.13
CA LYS A 134 9.87 35.00 -26.23
C LYS A 134 10.85 35.98 -25.56
N GLU A 135 11.36 35.65 -24.38
CA GLU A 135 12.37 36.49 -23.72
C GLU A 135 13.66 36.58 -24.53
N SER A 136 14.12 35.46 -25.11
CA SER A 136 15.31 35.42 -25.96
C SER A 136 15.15 36.27 -27.21
N GLU A 137 14.01 36.16 -27.90
CA GLU A 137 13.66 36.99 -29.06
C GLU A 137 13.56 38.47 -28.70
N PHE A 138 12.93 38.79 -27.56
CA PHE A 138 12.83 40.16 -27.07
C PHE A 138 14.20 40.75 -26.71
N LYS A 139 15.09 39.98 -26.06
CA LYS A 139 16.48 40.39 -25.78
C LYS A 139 17.25 40.63 -27.07
N LYS A 140 17.08 39.78 -28.10
CA LYS A 140 17.70 39.97 -29.42
C LYS A 140 17.19 41.24 -30.10
N LEU A 141 15.89 41.52 -30.03
CA LEU A 141 15.31 42.75 -30.57
C LEU A 141 15.85 43.99 -29.85
N LYS A 142 15.89 43.99 -28.51
CA LYS A 142 16.50 45.07 -27.72
C LYS A 142 17.95 45.34 -28.15
N ALA A 143 18.75 44.29 -28.26
CA ALA A 143 20.15 44.39 -28.69
C ALA A 143 20.28 44.91 -30.13
N ALA A 144 19.40 44.50 -31.05
CA ALA A 144 19.41 44.94 -32.44
C ALA A 144 18.99 46.41 -32.61
N PHE A 145 18.10 46.91 -31.74
CA PHE A 145 17.59 48.29 -31.80
C PHE A 145 18.20 49.24 -30.75
N GLY A 146 19.15 48.77 -29.94
CA GLY A 146 19.89 49.59 -28.97
C GLY A 146 19.05 50.13 -27.79
N ILE A 147 17.98 49.43 -27.40
CA ILE A 147 17.07 49.81 -26.30
C ILE A 147 17.28 48.93 -25.07
#